data_AF-A0A3M2HB71-F1
#
_entry.id   AF-A0A3M2HB71-F1
#
_cell.length_a   1.000
_cell.length_b   1.000
_cell.length_c   1.000
_cell.angle_alpha   90.00
_cell.angle_beta   90.00
_cell.angle_gamma   90.00
#
_symmetry.space_group_name_H-M   'P 1'
#
loop_
_entity.id
_entity.type
_entity.pdbx_description
1 polymer ?
#
loop_
_entity_poly.entity_id
_entity_poly.type
_entity_poly.pdbx_seq_one_letter_code
_entity_poly.pdbx_strand_id
1 'polypeptide(L)'
;LQAHLCRCTGWLTILEAWRLGADEGELPTGEGRDRTAADRRATLEGRTPQRTGPAIARGRGGFADDEAPRDALVAVLGPDGSPRVAETLTEARRLAANPPGRRTTRRWDPPLEVPPGDWFRTLRTSWVEPAYLETDASWCVPGGEPASPLANGGAFGAKRTSEVTALARRLADEHGRPVRVLWSREDVVRRGPKRPPIAAGIDGSGRGVMRVVRTPGVAEAVAVVAPELVVEEVEVAGPPTSAHIRGAGWVEAAVLLAACGDAPDVVVSPDGGRAEAVVAADGTIGVRVDAGRPLDPVVLRSYAIGAAHMAWSWVTSESLAVDPDGEIHDLTIRSFGIVRAADMPPVEVEIVDSDRDPVNGSDAVFAAVAAAAWRHHGHPPVWPVAP
;
A
#
# COMPACT_ATOMS: atom_id res chain seq x y z
N LEU A 1 4.86 21.06 6.54
CA LEU A 1 4.24 19.75 6.24
C LEU A 1 4.49 18.63 7.26
N GLN A 2 5.36 18.81 8.28
CA GLN A 2 5.74 17.73 9.23
C GLN A 2 4.56 17.04 9.96
N ALA A 3 3.45 17.75 10.17
CA ALA A 3 2.24 17.22 10.80
C ALA A 3 1.36 16.37 9.88
N HIS A 4 1.44 16.57 8.56
CA HIS A 4 0.56 15.92 7.60
C HIS A 4 1.15 14.60 7.10
N LEU A 5 0.30 13.63 6.76
CA LEU A 5 0.67 12.33 6.20
C LEU A 5 -0.07 12.12 4.88
N CYS A 6 0.61 11.52 3.90
CA CYS A 6 0.04 11.13 2.63
C CYS A 6 0.67 9.79 2.22
N ARG A 7 -0.17 8.82 1.85
CA ARG A 7 0.28 7.51 1.39
C ARG A 7 0.22 7.33 -0.13
N CYS A 8 -0.55 8.17 -0.82
CA CYS A 8 -0.91 7.96 -2.22
C CYS A 8 -0.14 8.84 -3.22
N THR A 9 0.43 9.97 -2.80
CA THR A 9 0.99 10.97 -3.74
C THR A 9 2.45 11.30 -3.53
N GLY A 10 3.08 10.76 -2.48
CA GLY A 10 4.43 11.13 -2.10
C GLY A 10 4.64 12.63 -1.86
N TRP A 11 3.57 13.39 -1.61
CA TRP A 11 3.55 14.86 -1.48
C TRP A 11 3.84 15.67 -2.73
N LEU A 12 4.48 15.11 -3.75
CA LEU A 12 4.95 15.89 -4.90
C LEU A 12 3.80 16.57 -5.63
N THR A 13 2.71 15.86 -5.93
CA THR A 13 1.55 16.47 -6.62
C THR A 13 0.79 17.48 -5.74
N ILE A 14 0.90 17.37 -4.42
CA ILE A 14 0.34 18.36 -3.48
C ILE A 14 1.19 19.63 -3.48
N LEU A 15 2.52 19.49 -3.48
CA LEU A 15 3.47 20.60 -3.56
C LEU A 15 3.38 21.33 -4.90
N GLU A 16 3.24 20.58 -6.00
CA GLU A 16 2.97 21.12 -7.33
C GLU A 16 1.69 21.96 -7.35
N ALA A 17 0.58 21.43 -6.82
CA ALA A 17 -0.68 22.16 -6.73
C ALA A 17 -0.58 23.41 -5.84
N TRP A 18 0.18 23.34 -4.74
CA TRP A 18 0.45 24.49 -3.88
C TRP A 18 1.21 25.59 -4.61
N ARG A 19 2.31 25.24 -5.30
CA ARG A 19 3.11 26.17 -6.09
C ARG A 19 2.29 26.84 -7.17
N LEU A 20 1.45 26.09 -7.88
CA LEU A 20 0.53 26.65 -8.87
C LEU A 20 -0.43 27.67 -8.23
N GLY A 21 -0.99 27.38 -7.05
CA GLY A 21 -1.87 28.30 -6.34
C GLY A 21 -1.16 29.53 -5.75
N ALA A 22 0.18 29.49 -5.65
CA ALA A 22 1.03 30.60 -5.22
C ALA A 22 1.62 31.38 -6.42
N ASP A 23 1.18 31.10 -7.65
CA ASP A 23 1.72 31.65 -8.90
C ASP A 23 3.23 31.33 -9.11
N GLU A 24 3.72 30.24 -8.51
CA GLU A 24 5.11 29.76 -8.56
C GLU A 24 5.29 28.54 -9.48
N GLY A 25 4.71 28.57 -10.67
CA GLY A 25 4.96 27.55 -11.69
C GLY A 25 3.81 27.36 -12.69
N GLU A 26 4.07 26.52 -13.69
CA GLU A 26 3.09 26.12 -14.69
C GLU A 26 2.88 24.60 -14.61
N LEU A 27 1.62 24.17 -14.57
CA LEU A 27 1.23 22.77 -14.75
C LEU A 27 0.24 22.70 -15.90
N PRO A 28 0.16 21.58 -16.62
CA PRO A 28 -0.89 21.37 -17.60
C PRO A 28 -2.25 21.64 -16.95
N THR A 29 -2.92 22.71 -17.40
CA THR A 29 -4.22 23.08 -16.83
C THR A 29 -5.23 22.01 -17.21
N GLY A 30 -6.13 21.69 -16.26
CA GLY A 30 -7.15 20.67 -16.47
C GLY A 30 -8.34 21.13 -17.32
N GLU A 31 -8.23 22.23 -18.05
CA GLU A 31 -9.30 22.73 -18.91
C GLU A 31 -9.54 21.73 -20.05
N GLY A 32 -10.80 21.28 -20.19
CA GLY A 32 -11.18 20.28 -21.20
C GLY A 32 -10.81 18.82 -20.87
N ARG A 33 -10.30 18.51 -19.66
CA ARG A 33 -10.05 17.11 -19.26
C ARG A 33 -11.34 16.29 -19.16
N ASP A 34 -11.36 15.14 -19.81
CA ASP A 34 -12.43 14.15 -19.67
C ASP A 34 -12.39 13.49 -18.29
N ARG A 35 -13.35 13.85 -17.44
CA ARG A 35 -13.47 13.33 -16.07
C ARG A 35 -13.83 11.85 -16.02
N THR A 36 -14.56 11.34 -17.00
CA THR A 36 -14.92 9.92 -17.06
C THR A 36 -13.68 9.09 -17.38
N ALA A 37 -12.83 9.57 -18.30
CA ALA A 37 -11.55 8.95 -18.59
C ALA A 37 -10.60 9.01 -17.38
N ALA A 38 -10.59 10.12 -16.64
CA ALA A 38 -9.81 10.26 -15.40
C ALA A 38 -10.24 9.28 -14.30
N ASP A 39 -11.54 9.13 -14.07
CA ASP A 39 -12.09 8.18 -13.10
C ASP A 39 -11.81 6.73 -13.51
N ARG A 40 -11.92 6.43 -14.80
CA ARG A 40 -11.54 5.12 -15.36
C ARG A 40 -10.05 4.84 -15.17
N ARG A 41 -9.17 5.81 -15.44
CA ARG A 41 -7.73 5.69 -15.19
C ARG A 41 -7.43 5.44 -13.72
N ALA A 42 -8.04 6.19 -12.82
CA ALA A 42 -7.87 6.01 -11.38
C ALA A 42 -8.39 4.64 -10.90
N THR A 43 -9.50 4.17 -11.48
CA THR A 43 -10.08 2.85 -11.17
C THR A 43 -9.16 1.71 -11.60
N LEU A 44 -8.51 1.82 -12.77
CA LEU A 44 -7.51 0.84 -13.23
C LEU A 44 -6.32 0.77 -12.25
N GLU A 45 -5.86 1.92 -11.76
CA GLU A 45 -4.74 1.97 -10.82
C GLU A 45 -5.11 1.48 -9.42
N GLY A 46 -6.28 1.88 -8.90
CA GLY A 46 -6.75 1.52 -7.56
C GLY A 46 -7.44 0.14 -7.47
N ARG A 47 -7.73 -0.50 -8.61
CA ARG A 47 -8.46 -1.79 -8.73
C ARG A 47 -9.81 -1.82 -8.00
N THR A 48 -10.38 -0.63 -7.81
CA THR A 48 -11.61 -0.31 -7.07
C THR A 48 -12.18 0.93 -7.74
N PRO A 49 -13.52 1.11 -7.82
CA PRO A 49 -14.09 2.35 -8.32
C PRO A 49 -13.47 3.58 -7.62
N GLN A 50 -12.99 4.53 -8.43
CA GLN A 50 -12.40 5.79 -7.94
C GLN A 50 -13.09 6.97 -8.60
N ARG A 51 -13.21 8.06 -7.85
CA ARG A 51 -13.68 9.36 -8.36
C ARG A 51 -12.58 10.40 -8.26
N THR A 52 -12.46 11.25 -9.26
CA THR A 52 -11.49 12.34 -9.33
C THR A 52 -12.19 13.70 -9.41
N GLY A 53 -11.43 14.77 -9.16
CA GLY A 53 -11.88 16.15 -9.38
C GLY A 53 -12.24 16.93 -8.12
N PRO A 54 -12.80 18.15 -8.28
CA PRO A 54 -12.90 19.15 -7.20
C PRO A 54 -13.77 18.72 -6.01
N ALA A 55 -14.71 17.80 -6.21
CA ALA A 55 -15.54 17.27 -5.13
C ALA A 55 -14.69 16.60 -4.04
N ILE A 56 -13.60 15.91 -4.43
CA ILE A 56 -12.71 15.22 -3.49
C ILE A 56 -11.97 16.25 -2.64
N ALA A 57 -11.44 17.31 -3.26
CA ALA A 57 -10.80 18.42 -2.55
C ALA A 57 -11.76 19.17 -1.62
N ARG A 58 -13.07 19.15 -1.90
CA ARG A 58 -14.14 19.72 -1.05
C ARG A 58 -14.61 18.76 0.05
N GLY A 59 -13.92 17.65 0.28
CA GLY A 59 -14.25 16.68 1.33
C GLY A 59 -15.38 15.70 0.97
N ARG A 60 -15.75 15.56 -0.32
CA ARG A 60 -16.78 14.62 -0.77
C ARG A 60 -16.15 13.34 -1.33
N GLY A 61 -15.32 12.70 -0.51
CA GLY A 61 -14.60 11.47 -0.88
C GLY A 61 -15.48 10.22 -1.00
N GLY A 62 -16.62 10.23 -0.30
CA GLY A 62 -17.51 9.07 -0.18
C GLY A 62 -16.97 8.00 0.77
N PHE A 63 -16.32 8.43 1.86
CA PHE A 63 -15.85 7.54 2.91
C PHE A 63 -17.05 6.98 3.68
N ALA A 64 -16.99 5.71 4.08
CA ALA A 64 -18.14 5.04 4.66
C ALA A 64 -18.65 5.73 5.93
N ASP A 65 -17.75 6.18 6.80
CA ASP A 65 -18.13 6.85 8.06
C ASP A 65 -18.87 8.19 7.81
N ASP A 66 -18.55 8.90 6.73
CA ASP A 66 -19.21 10.17 6.37
C ASP A 66 -20.65 9.96 5.88
N GLU A 67 -20.94 8.79 5.31
CA GLU A 67 -22.23 8.46 4.69
C GLU A 67 -23.18 7.70 5.63
N ALA A 68 -22.73 7.37 6.84
CA ALA A 68 -23.55 6.64 7.82
C ALA A 68 -24.81 7.43 8.25
N PRO A 69 -25.95 6.77 8.49
CA PRO A 69 -27.15 7.40 9.04
C PRO A 69 -26.84 8.13 10.36
N ARG A 70 -27.43 9.31 10.55
CA ARG A 70 -27.12 10.19 11.70
C ARG A 70 -27.52 9.58 13.05
N ASP A 71 -28.48 8.68 13.06
CA ASP A 71 -29.01 7.96 14.22
C ASP A 71 -28.39 6.57 14.41
N ALA A 72 -27.36 6.24 13.62
CA ALA A 72 -26.67 4.96 13.73
C ALA A 72 -25.92 4.82 15.06
N LEU A 73 -26.06 3.65 15.68
CA LEU A 73 -25.21 3.25 16.80
C LEU A 73 -23.75 3.16 16.34
N VAL A 74 -22.82 3.40 17.25
CA VAL A 74 -21.38 3.34 16.97
C VAL A 74 -20.78 2.12 17.65
N ALA A 75 -20.12 1.29 16.85
CA ALA A 75 -19.39 0.12 17.31
C ALA A 75 -17.88 0.32 17.14
N VAL A 76 -17.14 0.11 18.23
CA VAL A 76 -15.68 -0.02 18.22
C VAL A 76 -15.30 -1.36 18.86
N LEU A 77 -14.08 -1.83 18.66
CA LEU A 77 -13.62 -3.08 19.29
C LEU A 77 -13.04 -2.80 20.69
N GLY A 78 -13.29 -3.71 21.63
CA GLY A 78 -12.54 -3.79 22.89
C GLY A 78 -11.21 -4.53 22.75
N PRO A 79 -10.40 -4.63 23.82
CA PRO A 79 -9.08 -5.29 23.78
C PRO A 79 -9.15 -6.78 23.43
N ASP A 80 -10.27 -7.43 23.77
CA ASP A 80 -10.58 -8.83 23.44
C ASP A 80 -11.11 -9.01 22.01
N GLY A 81 -11.29 -7.91 21.26
CA GLY A 81 -11.85 -7.92 19.91
C GLY A 81 -13.37 -7.97 19.83
N SER A 82 -14.06 -8.01 20.96
CA SER A 82 -15.52 -7.98 20.97
C SER A 82 -16.04 -6.55 20.79
N PRO A 83 -17.16 -6.36 20.09
CA PRO A 83 -17.69 -5.03 19.83
C PRO A 83 -18.21 -4.37 21.12
N ARG A 84 -18.09 -3.05 21.17
CA ARG A 84 -18.69 -2.17 22.17
C ARG A 84 -19.55 -1.17 21.44
N VAL A 85 -20.86 -1.31 21.59
CA VAL A 85 -21.87 -0.55 20.86
C VAL A 85 -22.47 0.50 21.79
N ALA A 86 -22.58 1.74 21.31
CA ALA A 86 -23.17 2.84 22.07
C ALA A 86 -23.79 3.89 21.13
N GLU A 87 -24.49 4.88 21.71
CA GLU A 87 -25.09 5.98 20.94
C GLU A 87 -24.05 6.94 20.37
N THR A 88 -22.85 7.00 20.97
CA THR A 88 -21.78 7.90 20.53
C THR A 88 -20.43 7.19 20.47
N LEU A 89 -19.54 7.69 19.61
CA LEU A 89 -18.16 7.19 19.53
C LEU A 89 -17.42 7.34 20.86
N THR A 90 -17.64 8.45 21.57
CA THR A 90 -17.03 8.70 22.89
C THR A 90 -17.45 7.64 23.91
N GLU A 91 -18.75 7.31 23.95
CA GLU A 91 -19.26 6.29 24.85
C GLU A 91 -18.76 4.89 24.47
N ALA A 92 -18.80 4.54 23.18
CA ALA A 92 -18.29 3.25 22.68
C ALA A 92 -16.81 3.06 23.06
N ARG A 93 -15.97 4.10 22.89
CA ARG A 93 -14.56 4.09 23.29
C ARG A 93 -14.36 3.97 24.80
N ARG A 94 -15.21 4.63 25.60
CA ARG A 94 -15.18 4.52 27.06
C ARG A 94 -15.51 3.09 27.51
N LEU A 95 -16.47 2.44 26.86
CA LEU A 95 -16.83 1.04 27.12
C LEU A 95 -15.74 0.06 26.66
N ALA A 96 -15.04 0.37 25.57
CA ALA A 96 -13.90 -0.42 25.11
C ALA A 96 -12.70 -0.32 26.05
N ALA A 97 -12.42 0.87 26.59
CA ALA A 97 -11.29 1.10 27.48
C ALA A 97 -9.94 0.63 26.89
N ASN A 98 -9.77 0.81 25.58
CA ASN A 98 -8.55 0.40 24.88
C ASN A 98 -7.33 1.22 25.35
N PRO A 99 -6.19 0.57 25.63
CA PRO A 99 -4.96 1.28 25.88
C PRO A 99 -4.49 2.00 24.60
N PRO A 100 -4.00 3.25 24.68
CA PRO A 100 -3.48 3.95 23.51
C PRO A 100 -2.28 3.20 22.88
N GLY A 101 -2.26 3.13 21.55
CA GLY A 101 -1.14 2.58 20.81
C GLY A 101 0.14 3.39 21.04
N ARG A 102 1.28 2.70 21.05
CA ARG A 102 2.61 3.31 21.19
C ARG A 102 3.52 2.86 20.05
N ARG A 103 4.61 3.59 19.92
CA ARG A 103 5.78 3.24 19.11
C ARG A 103 6.79 2.56 20.02
N THR A 104 7.54 1.60 19.48
CA THR A 104 8.74 1.07 20.14
C THR A 104 10.02 1.69 19.58
N THR A 105 11.11 1.58 20.34
CA THR A 105 12.48 1.85 19.86
C THR A 105 13.27 0.58 19.60
N ARG A 106 12.73 -0.59 19.99
CA ARG A 106 13.33 -1.89 19.67
C ARG A 106 13.14 -2.19 18.19
N ARG A 107 14.15 -2.82 17.60
CA ARG A 107 14.11 -3.36 16.24
C ARG A 107 14.27 -4.86 16.33
N TRP A 108 13.62 -5.57 15.42
CA TRP A 108 13.75 -7.01 15.25
C TRP A 108 14.23 -7.30 13.83
N ASP A 109 15.05 -8.33 13.71
CA ASP A 109 15.55 -8.78 12.42
C ASP A 109 14.42 -9.42 11.60
N PRO A 110 14.50 -9.38 10.26
CA PRO A 110 13.60 -10.15 9.39
C PRO A 110 13.47 -11.62 9.85
N PRO A 111 12.27 -12.18 9.92
CA PRO A 111 12.04 -13.47 10.58
C PRO A 111 12.55 -14.69 9.79
N LEU A 112 12.79 -14.53 8.48
CA LEU A 112 13.19 -15.63 7.61
C LEU A 112 14.68 -15.58 7.32
N GLU A 113 15.33 -16.74 7.39
CA GLU A 113 16.73 -16.92 7.00
C GLU A 113 16.87 -17.19 5.51
N VAL A 114 17.96 -16.68 4.91
CA VAL A 114 18.28 -16.90 3.50
C VAL A 114 18.38 -18.40 3.22
N PRO A 115 17.78 -18.92 2.14
CA PRO A 115 17.95 -20.32 1.76
C PRO A 115 19.44 -20.64 1.50
N PRO A 116 19.92 -21.85 1.83
CA PRO A 116 21.32 -22.22 1.60
C PRO A 116 21.62 -22.25 0.10
N GLY A 117 22.76 -21.71 -0.30
CA GLY A 117 23.22 -21.68 -1.69
C GLY A 117 24.30 -20.63 -1.92
N ASP A 118 24.98 -20.72 -3.05
CA ASP A 118 25.87 -19.67 -3.54
C ASP A 118 25.05 -18.75 -4.46
N TRP A 119 24.60 -17.62 -3.91
CA TRP A 119 23.64 -16.75 -4.58
C TRP A 119 24.32 -15.49 -5.10
N PHE A 120 23.91 -15.06 -6.29
CA PHE A 120 24.33 -13.78 -6.86
C PHE A 120 23.75 -12.59 -6.09
N ARG A 121 22.49 -12.70 -5.66
CA ARG A 121 21.82 -11.74 -4.78
C ARG A 121 21.04 -12.46 -3.70
N THR A 122 20.95 -11.83 -2.53
CA THR A 122 20.10 -12.27 -1.43
C THR A 122 19.29 -11.10 -0.91
N LEU A 123 18.09 -11.36 -0.42
CA LEU A 123 17.21 -10.34 0.13
C LEU A 123 16.42 -10.92 1.31
N ARG A 124 16.34 -10.18 2.41
CA ARG A 124 15.43 -10.42 3.53
C ARG A 124 14.61 -9.17 3.81
N THR A 125 13.31 -9.34 4.06
CA THR A 125 12.38 -8.25 4.39
C THR A 125 11.62 -8.56 5.67
N SER A 126 11.14 -7.53 6.36
CA SER A 126 10.23 -7.67 7.51
C SER A 126 8.77 -7.42 7.11
N TRP A 127 7.85 -7.53 8.07
CA TRP A 127 6.45 -7.16 7.87
C TRP A 127 6.34 -5.67 7.57
N VAL A 128 5.50 -5.33 6.59
CA VAL A 128 5.23 -3.94 6.22
C VAL A 128 3.74 -3.66 6.27
N GLU A 129 3.39 -2.55 6.89
CA GLU A 129 2.02 -2.05 7.02
C GLU A 129 1.61 -1.30 5.74
N PRO A 130 0.48 -1.68 5.10
CA PRO A 130 -0.07 -0.93 3.96
C PRO A 130 -0.29 0.55 4.26
N ALA A 131 -0.64 0.89 5.51
CA ALA A 131 -0.63 2.24 6.04
C ALA A 131 -1.52 3.26 5.30
N TYR A 132 -2.65 2.79 4.76
CA TYR A 132 -3.73 3.67 4.32
C TYR A 132 -4.19 4.57 5.47
N LEU A 133 -4.65 5.79 5.16
CA LEU A 133 -4.94 6.80 6.17
C LEU A 133 -6.33 6.63 6.79
N GLU A 134 -7.33 6.40 5.93
CA GLU A 134 -8.70 6.09 6.35
C GLU A 134 -8.74 4.66 6.89
N THR A 135 -8.84 4.49 8.20
CA THR A 135 -8.95 3.16 8.81
C THR A 135 -10.23 2.44 8.36
N ASP A 136 -10.29 1.14 8.59
CA ASP A 136 -11.44 0.33 8.21
C ASP A 136 -12.71 0.83 8.90
N ALA A 137 -13.69 1.19 8.08
CA ALA A 137 -14.97 1.70 8.51
C ALA A 137 -16.06 1.19 7.57
N SER A 138 -17.21 0.87 8.14
CA SER A 138 -18.41 0.48 7.39
C SER A 138 -19.65 0.77 8.24
N TRP A 139 -20.82 0.81 7.61
CA TRP A 139 -22.10 0.88 8.31
C TRP A 139 -23.15 0.07 7.56
N CYS A 140 -24.21 -0.31 8.27
CA CYS A 140 -25.33 -1.04 7.68
C CYS A 140 -26.65 -0.68 8.38
N VAL A 141 -27.77 -0.81 7.66
CA VAL A 141 -29.12 -0.83 8.24
C VAL A 141 -29.59 -2.28 8.46
N PRO A 142 -30.58 -2.52 9.35
CA PRO A 142 -31.18 -3.85 9.48
C PRO A 142 -31.76 -4.32 8.15
N GLY A 143 -31.56 -5.58 7.81
CA GLY A 143 -31.93 -6.14 6.49
C GLY A 143 -31.13 -5.64 5.27
N GLY A 144 -30.23 -4.66 5.39
CA GLY A 144 -29.58 -3.98 4.26
C GLY A 144 -28.21 -4.53 3.84
N GLU A 145 -27.63 -3.93 2.80
CA GLU A 145 -26.25 -4.19 2.39
C GLU A 145 -25.29 -3.22 3.09
N PRO A 146 -24.11 -3.69 3.58
CA PRO A 146 -23.16 -2.82 4.27
C PRO A 146 -22.41 -1.91 3.29
N ALA A 147 -22.12 -0.69 3.72
CA ALA A 147 -21.30 0.25 2.96
C ALA A 147 -19.86 -0.29 2.80
N SER A 148 -19.31 -0.18 1.59
CA SER A 148 -17.96 -0.66 1.30
C SER A 148 -16.90 0.18 2.06
N PRO A 149 -15.87 -0.45 2.64
CA PRO A 149 -14.73 0.26 3.24
C PRO A 149 -13.71 0.71 2.17
N LEU A 150 -13.99 0.43 0.89
CA LEU A 150 -13.13 0.67 -0.27
C LEU A 150 -13.60 1.90 -1.08
N ALA A 151 -13.52 3.08 -0.47
CA ALA A 151 -13.77 4.35 -1.14
C ALA A 151 -12.48 4.94 -1.75
N ASN A 152 -12.42 6.25 -1.91
CA ASN A 152 -11.23 6.97 -2.42
C ASN A 152 -10.02 6.99 -1.45
N GLY A 153 -10.12 6.37 -0.28
CA GLY A 153 -9.12 6.46 0.81
C GLY A 153 -7.86 5.63 0.66
N GLY A 154 -7.82 4.81 -0.40
CA GLY A 154 -6.79 3.81 -0.60
C GLY A 154 -6.93 2.65 0.38
N ALA A 155 -6.60 1.46 -0.10
CA ALA A 155 -6.54 0.24 0.71
C ALA A 155 -5.26 -0.56 0.48
N PHE A 156 -4.63 -0.36 -0.69
CA PHE A 156 -3.43 -1.09 -1.13
C PHE A 156 -3.54 -2.60 -0.96
N GLY A 157 -4.77 -3.13 -1.13
CA GLY A 157 -5.10 -4.54 -0.97
C GLY A 157 -5.63 -4.95 0.41
N ALA A 158 -5.31 -4.22 1.48
CA ALA A 158 -5.52 -4.71 2.84
C ALA A 158 -6.99 -4.80 3.28
N LYS A 159 -7.84 -3.89 2.78
CA LYS A 159 -9.26 -3.87 3.15
C LYS A 159 -10.12 -4.92 2.44
N ARG A 160 -9.55 -5.74 1.53
CA ARG A 160 -10.33 -6.78 0.80
C ARG A 160 -10.90 -7.85 1.72
N THR A 161 -10.22 -8.15 2.81
CA THR A 161 -10.62 -9.13 3.82
C THR A 161 -11.06 -8.47 5.12
N SER A 162 -11.43 -7.18 5.07
CA SER A 162 -11.85 -6.44 6.25
C SER A 162 -13.16 -6.98 6.82
N GLU A 163 -13.24 -7.14 8.13
CA GLU A 163 -14.41 -7.69 8.82
C GLU A 163 -15.49 -6.64 9.09
N VAL A 164 -15.20 -5.36 8.86
CA VAL A 164 -16.08 -4.24 9.26
C VAL A 164 -17.45 -4.28 8.61
N THR A 165 -17.57 -4.77 7.37
CA THR A 165 -18.84 -4.90 6.65
C THR A 165 -19.72 -5.97 7.28
N ALA A 166 -19.15 -7.16 7.51
CA ALA A 166 -19.84 -8.27 8.15
C ALA A 166 -20.23 -7.92 9.60
N LEU A 167 -19.36 -7.22 10.33
CA LEU A 167 -19.65 -6.77 11.69
C LEU A 167 -20.78 -5.72 11.69
N ALA A 168 -20.76 -4.75 10.78
CA ALA A 168 -21.81 -3.73 10.68
C ALA A 168 -23.17 -4.36 10.37
N ARG A 169 -23.21 -5.32 9.43
CA ARG A 169 -24.42 -6.07 9.08
C ARG A 169 -24.99 -6.81 10.29
N ARG A 170 -24.18 -7.64 10.95
CA ARG A 170 -24.61 -8.44 12.12
C ARG A 170 -25.13 -7.55 13.25
N LEU A 171 -24.38 -6.51 13.62
CA LEU A 171 -24.78 -5.61 14.70
C LEU A 171 -26.05 -4.83 14.36
N ALA A 172 -26.23 -4.42 13.10
CA ALA A 172 -27.45 -3.72 12.70
C ALA A 172 -28.68 -4.63 12.84
N ASP A 173 -28.58 -5.90 12.44
CA ASP A 173 -29.65 -6.87 12.61
C ASP A 173 -29.92 -7.20 14.09
N GLU A 174 -28.88 -7.37 14.91
CA GLU A 174 -29.00 -7.64 16.36
C GLU A 174 -29.66 -6.50 17.12
N HIS A 175 -29.33 -5.25 16.78
CA HIS A 175 -29.87 -4.06 17.45
C HIS A 175 -31.17 -3.53 16.84
N GLY A 176 -31.58 -4.04 15.66
CA GLY A 176 -32.73 -3.51 14.92
C GLY A 176 -32.59 -2.03 14.54
N ARG A 177 -31.36 -1.51 14.47
CA ARG A 177 -31.03 -0.11 14.17
C ARG A 177 -29.80 -0.04 13.25
N PRO A 178 -29.61 1.05 12.49
CA PRO A 178 -28.36 1.24 11.78
C PRO A 178 -27.16 1.22 12.74
N VAL A 179 -26.07 0.56 12.35
CA VAL A 179 -24.83 0.51 13.12
C VAL A 179 -23.66 0.85 12.19
N ARG A 180 -22.79 1.77 12.64
CA ARG A 180 -21.49 2.04 12.01
C ARG A 180 -20.36 1.46 12.86
N VAL A 181 -19.46 0.74 12.20
CA VAL A 181 -18.29 0.08 12.78
C VAL A 181 -17.05 0.87 12.41
N LEU A 182 -16.24 1.24 13.41
CA LEU A 182 -15.03 2.03 13.23
C LEU A 182 -13.84 1.33 13.89
N TRP A 183 -12.87 0.91 13.08
CA TRP A 183 -11.59 0.43 13.58
C TRP A 183 -10.66 1.61 13.92
N SER A 184 -10.00 1.52 15.07
CA SER A 184 -8.87 2.39 15.41
C SER A 184 -7.65 2.06 14.54
N ARG A 185 -6.61 2.88 14.60
CA ARG A 185 -5.34 2.56 13.92
C ARG A 185 -4.74 1.28 14.50
N GLU A 186 -4.85 1.10 15.80
CA GLU A 186 -4.38 -0.06 16.54
C GLU A 186 -5.10 -1.33 16.08
N ASP A 187 -6.42 -1.26 15.87
CA ASP A 187 -7.20 -2.37 15.33
C ASP A 187 -6.73 -2.74 13.91
N VAL A 188 -6.55 -1.74 13.04
CA VAL A 188 -6.01 -1.94 11.68
C VAL A 188 -4.64 -2.62 11.72
N VAL A 189 -3.74 -2.14 12.58
CA VAL A 189 -2.40 -2.71 12.69
C VAL A 189 -2.45 -4.14 13.22
N ARG A 190 -3.25 -4.42 14.25
CA ARG A 190 -3.29 -5.76 14.87
C ARG A 190 -4.02 -6.80 14.03
N ARG A 191 -5.04 -6.39 13.28
CA ARG A 191 -5.97 -7.30 12.59
C ARG A 191 -5.84 -7.28 11.08
N GLY A 192 -5.47 -6.14 10.50
CA GLY A 192 -5.32 -5.98 9.06
C GLY A 192 -4.13 -6.78 8.54
N PRO A 193 -4.19 -7.31 7.31
CA PRO A 193 -3.09 -8.07 6.74
C PRO A 193 -1.89 -7.17 6.42
N LYS A 194 -0.70 -7.73 6.52
CA LYS A 194 0.59 -7.11 6.18
C LYS A 194 1.14 -7.67 4.87
N ARG A 195 2.09 -6.95 4.27
CA ARG A 195 2.97 -7.55 3.26
C ARG A 195 3.79 -8.67 3.94
N PRO A 196 3.84 -9.89 3.37
CA PRO A 196 4.57 -10.99 3.98
C PRO A 196 6.09 -10.76 3.90
N PRO A 197 6.83 -11.03 4.99
CA PRO A 197 8.29 -11.15 4.95
C PRO A 197 8.74 -12.21 3.94
N ILE A 198 9.85 -11.95 3.26
CA ILE A 198 10.56 -12.92 2.43
C ILE A 198 12.02 -13.08 2.86
N ALA A 199 12.61 -14.22 2.53
CA ALA A 199 14.05 -14.39 2.43
C ALA A 199 14.38 -15.16 1.15
N ALA A 200 15.19 -14.58 0.28
CA ALA A 200 15.45 -15.13 -1.05
C ALA A 200 16.94 -15.17 -1.37
N GLY A 201 17.31 -16.12 -2.21
CA GLY A 201 18.58 -16.18 -2.92
C GLY A 201 18.32 -16.45 -4.40
N ILE A 202 18.97 -15.68 -5.28
CA ILE A 202 18.84 -15.80 -6.74
C ILE A 202 20.23 -15.84 -7.38
N ASP A 203 20.40 -16.68 -8.39
CA ASP A 203 21.61 -16.77 -9.21
C ASP A 203 21.58 -15.76 -10.38
N GLY A 204 22.71 -15.59 -11.07
CA GLY A 204 22.82 -14.64 -12.19
C GLY A 204 21.97 -14.99 -13.42
N SER A 205 21.32 -16.16 -13.45
CA SER A 205 20.40 -16.57 -14.51
C SER A 205 18.92 -16.41 -14.14
N GLY A 206 18.62 -15.92 -12.93
CA GLY A 206 17.26 -15.71 -12.47
C GLY A 206 16.63 -16.94 -11.79
N ARG A 207 17.39 -18.01 -11.56
CA ARG A 207 16.94 -19.18 -10.78
C ARG A 207 17.25 -18.98 -9.31
N GLY A 208 16.43 -19.54 -8.44
CA GLY A 208 16.64 -19.34 -7.01
C GLY A 208 15.56 -19.94 -6.14
N VAL A 209 15.63 -19.59 -4.86
CA VAL A 209 14.67 -19.99 -3.84
C VAL A 209 14.18 -18.73 -3.13
N MET A 210 12.87 -18.60 -2.98
CA MET A 210 12.24 -17.57 -2.16
C MET A 210 11.43 -18.22 -1.04
N ARG A 211 11.92 -18.08 0.19
CA ARG A 211 11.13 -18.33 1.39
C ARG A 211 10.21 -17.16 1.63
N VAL A 212 8.95 -17.43 1.96
CA VAL A 212 7.94 -16.43 2.26
C VAL A 212 7.12 -16.89 3.43
N VAL A 213 6.73 -15.96 4.31
CA VAL A 213 5.79 -16.29 5.39
C VAL A 213 4.51 -16.82 4.75
N ARG A 214 4.03 -17.98 5.20
CA ARG A 214 2.90 -18.69 4.58
C ARG A 214 1.75 -17.72 4.35
N THR A 215 1.36 -17.58 3.09
CA THR A 215 0.38 -16.58 2.66
C THR A 215 -0.41 -17.14 1.50
N PRO A 216 -1.72 -17.41 1.68
CA PRO A 216 -2.55 -17.98 0.62
C PRO A 216 -2.44 -17.18 -0.69
N GLY A 217 -2.13 -17.87 -1.80
CA GLY A 217 -2.02 -17.28 -3.13
C GLY A 217 -0.65 -16.67 -3.48
N VAL A 218 0.32 -16.65 -2.56
CA VAL A 218 1.60 -15.96 -2.79
C VAL A 218 2.50 -16.70 -3.77
N ALA A 219 2.50 -18.03 -3.74
CA ALA A 219 3.31 -18.84 -4.66
C ALA A 219 2.84 -18.68 -6.11
N GLU A 220 1.53 -18.64 -6.33
CA GLU A 220 0.93 -18.38 -7.63
C GLU A 220 1.26 -16.97 -8.12
N ALA A 221 1.20 -15.96 -7.24
CA ALA A 221 1.59 -14.59 -7.60
C ALA A 221 3.04 -14.52 -8.09
N VAL A 222 3.96 -15.22 -7.41
CA VAL A 222 5.38 -15.28 -7.77
C VAL A 222 5.60 -16.00 -9.10
N ALA A 223 4.97 -17.16 -9.27
CA ALA A 223 5.15 -17.99 -10.45
C ALA A 223 4.76 -17.28 -11.76
N VAL A 224 3.84 -16.31 -11.71
CA VAL A 224 3.44 -15.52 -12.89
C VAL A 224 4.60 -14.68 -13.45
N VAL A 225 5.52 -14.22 -12.60
CA VAL A 225 6.64 -13.35 -13.02
C VAL A 225 8.00 -14.05 -12.97
N ALA A 226 8.14 -15.05 -12.12
CA ALA A 226 9.39 -15.76 -11.86
C ALA A 226 9.14 -17.28 -11.71
N PRO A 227 8.77 -17.98 -12.80
CA PRO A 227 8.46 -19.41 -12.75
C PRO A 227 9.66 -20.29 -12.37
N GLU A 228 10.88 -19.75 -12.47
CA GLU A 228 12.13 -20.43 -12.10
C GLU A 228 12.56 -20.17 -10.63
N LEU A 229 11.82 -19.36 -9.88
CA LEU A 229 12.00 -19.22 -8.43
C LEU A 229 11.16 -20.28 -7.70
N VAL A 230 11.84 -21.15 -6.96
CA VAL A 230 11.17 -22.11 -6.08
C VAL A 230 10.65 -21.36 -4.85
N VAL A 231 9.35 -21.44 -4.60
CA VAL A 231 8.72 -20.78 -3.44
C VAL A 231 8.59 -21.76 -2.28
N GLU A 232 9.14 -21.40 -1.13
CA GLU A 232 9.03 -22.13 0.13
C GLU A 232 8.16 -21.34 1.11
N GLU A 233 6.94 -21.81 1.38
CA GLU A 233 6.07 -21.17 2.38
C GLU A 233 6.39 -21.64 3.80
N VAL A 234 6.78 -20.70 4.66
CA VAL A 234 7.26 -20.96 6.03
C VAL A 234 6.27 -20.40 7.06
N GLU A 235 5.91 -21.22 8.05
CA GLU A 235 5.10 -20.77 9.18
C GLU A 235 5.95 -19.95 10.16
N VAL A 236 5.48 -18.76 10.51
CA VAL A 236 6.15 -17.84 11.43
C VAL A 236 5.08 -17.19 12.31
N ALA A 237 5.35 -17.07 13.61
CA ALA A 237 4.50 -16.26 14.49
C ALA A 237 4.53 -14.81 14.05
N GLY A 238 3.36 -14.22 13.81
CA GLY A 238 3.29 -12.87 13.29
C GLY A 238 1.88 -12.44 12.94
N PRO A 239 1.71 -11.18 12.53
CA PRO A 239 0.43 -10.68 12.08
C PRO A 239 -0.03 -11.34 10.78
N PRO A 240 -1.34 -11.31 10.49
CA PRO A 240 -1.88 -11.88 9.26
C PRO A 240 -1.21 -11.25 8.03
N THR A 241 -1.05 -12.04 6.98
CA THR A 241 -0.49 -11.62 5.69
C THR A 241 -1.51 -11.82 4.57
N SER A 242 -1.31 -11.15 3.43
CA SER A 242 -2.18 -11.37 2.27
C SER A 242 -1.46 -11.11 0.95
N ALA A 243 -1.66 -12.00 -0.02
CA ALA A 243 -1.25 -11.79 -1.41
C ALA A 243 -2.07 -10.68 -2.11
N HIS A 244 -3.15 -10.19 -1.49
CA HIS A 244 -3.89 -9.04 -2.00
C HIS A 244 -3.18 -7.72 -1.78
N ILE A 245 -2.27 -7.65 -0.79
CA ILE A 245 -1.44 -6.45 -0.58
C ILE A 245 -0.73 -6.12 -1.89
N ARG A 246 -0.70 -4.83 -2.24
CA ARG A 246 -0.21 -4.32 -3.52
C ARG A 246 1.09 -5.02 -3.94
N GLY A 247 0.99 -5.96 -4.89
CA GLY A 247 2.15 -6.63 -5.43
C GLY A 247 2.87 -7.63 -4.52
N ALA A 248 2.27 -8.06 -3.41
CA ALA A 248 2.89 -9.03 -2.50
C ALA A 248 3.24 -10.35 -3.21
N GLY A 249 4.49 -10.78 -3.05
CA GLY A 249 5.07 -11.97 -3.67
C GLY A 249 5.71 -11.66 -5.02
N TRP A 250 4.91 -11.17 -5.98
CA TRP A 250 5.41 -10.99 -7.35
C TRP A 250 6.35 -9.79 -7.48
N VAL A 251 6.18 -8.72 -6.71
CA VAL A 251 7.09 -7.57 -6.77
C VAL A 251 8.45 -7.94 -6.20
N GLU A 252 8.49 -8.66 -5.08
CA GLU A 252 9.73 -9.18 -4.50
C GLU A 252 10.50 -10.03 -5.52
N ALA A 253 9.80 -10.93 -6.22
CA ALA A 253 10.38 -11.75 -7.27
C ALA A 253 10.88 -10.92 -8.47
N ALA A 254 10.09 -9.93 -8.93
CA ALA A 254 10.47 -9.05 -10.03
C ALA A 254 11.70 -8.18 -9.68
N VAL A 255 11.80 -7.70 -8.45
CA VAL A 255 12.96 -6.95 -7.95
C VAL A 255 14.21 -7.81 -7.96
N LEU A 256 14.13 -9.07 -7.50
CA LEU A 256 15.25 -10.01 -7.54
C LEU A 256 15.72 -10.29 -8.97
N LEU A 257 14.79 -10.49 -9.90
CA LEU A 257 15.11 -10.69 -11.32
C LEU A 257 15.76 -9.45 -11.95
N ALA A 258 15.21 -8.26 -11.70
CA ALA A 258 15.76 -7.01 -12.21
C ALA A 258 17.20 -6.76 -11.70
N ALA A 259 17.46 -7.09 -10.42
CA ALA A 259 18.79 -6.97 -9.80
C ALA A 259 19.86 -7.89 -10.40
N CYS A 260 19.48 -8.90 -11.22
CA CYS A 260 20.41 -9.74 -11.96
C CYS A 260 20.95 -9.05 -13.23
N GLY A 261 20.23 -8.06 -13.76
CA GLY A 261 20.63 -7.30 -14.95
C GLY A 261 21.34 -5.98 -14.63
N ASP A 262 21.67 -5.26 -15.71
CA ASP A 262 22.16 -3.89 -15.67
C ASP A 262 20.99 -2.89 -15.62
N ALA A 263 21.27 -1.64 -15.25
CA ALA A 263 20.29 -0.56 -15.28
C ALA A 263 19.94 -0.16 -16.75
N PRO A 264 18.75 0.41 -17.01
CA PRO A 264 17.66 0.67 -16.05
C PRO A 264 16.94 -0.60 -15.62
N ASP A 265 16.34 -0.58 -14.42
CA ASP A 265 15.55 -1.69 -13.93
C ASP A 265 14.18 -1.70 -14.63
N VAL A 266 13.94 -2.73 -15.43
CA VAL A 266 12.72 -2.88 -16.25
C VAL A 266 11.83 -3.96 -15.67
N VAL A 267 10.55 -3.64 -15.46
CA VAL A 267 9.55 -4.59 -14.96
C VAL A 267 8.29 -4.57 -15.82
N VAL A 268 7.76 -5.76 -16.10
CA VAL A 268 6.42 -5.97 -16.66
C VAL A 268 5.55 -6.57 -15.57
N SER A 269 4.44 -5.90 -15.23
CA SER A 269 3.49 -6.42 -14.26
C SER A 269 2.66 -7.58 -14.84
N PRO A 270 2.08 -8.44 -13.99
CA PRO A 270 1.14 -9.49 -14.43
C PRO A 270 0.00 -8.99 -15.32
N ASP A 271 -0.45 -7.74 -15.12
CA ASP A 271 -1.54 -7.13 -15.88
C ASP A 271 -1.06 -6.51 -17.21
N GLY A 272 0.24 -6.60 -17.55
CA GLY A 272 0.80 -6.12 -18.80
C GLY A 272 1.23 -4.64 -18.82
N GLY A 273 1.19 -3.97 -17.67
CA GLY A 273 1.82 -2.66 -17.48
C GLY A 273 3.34 -2.80 -17.46
N ARG A 274 4.06 -1.82 -18.00
CA ARG A 274 5.53 -1.84 -18.08
C ARG A 274 6.09 -0.58 -17.47
N ALA A 275 7.19 -0.70 -16.74
CA ALA A 275 7.92 0.44 -16.24
C ALA A 275 9.42 0.21 -16.26
N GLU A 276 10.16 1.30 -16.45
CA GLU A 276 11.60 1.39 -16.32
C GLU A 276 11.89 2.43 -15.25
N ALA A 277 12.86 2.17 -14.37
CA ALA A 277 13.26 3.12 -13.35
C ALA A 277 14.79 3.20 -13.19
N VAL A 278 15.25 4.39 -12.82
CA VAL A 278 16.63 4.68 -12.44
C VAL A 278 16.65 5.71 -11.33
N VAL A 279 17.62 5.61 -10.42
CA VAL A 279 17.91 6.66 -9.44
C VAL A 279 19.21 7.33 -9.86
N ALA A 280 19.12 8.61 -10.22
CA ALA A 280 20.26 9.42 -10.65
C ALA A 280 21.24 9.69 -9.50
N ALA A 281 22.43 10.20 -9.84
CA ALA A 281 23.47 10.49 -8.86
C ALA A 281 23.07 11.58 -7.84
N ASP A 282 22.14 12.47 -8.20
CA ASP A 282 21.58 13.50 -7.32
C ASP A 282 20.38 12.99 -6.49
N GLY A 283 20.01 11.72 -6.63
CA GLY A 283 18.88 11.08 -5.96
C GLY A 283 17.55 11.15 -6.71
N THR A 284 17.47 11.86 -7.85
CA THR A 284 16.23 11.95 -8.64
C THR A 284 15.80 10.57 -9.15
N ILE A 285 14.52 10.22 -8.95
CA ILE A 285 13.92 8.98 -9.44
C ILE A 285 13.32 9.24 -10.82
N GLY A 286 13.96 8.72 -11.87
CA GLY A 286 13.43 8.73 -13.22
C GLY A 286 12.55 7.50 -13.46
N VAL A 287 11.34 7.70 -13.99
CA VAL A 287 10.37 6.65 -14.30
C VAL A 287 9.88 6.81 -15.74
N ARG A 288 9.94 5.74 -16.52
CA ARG A 288 9.22 5.61 -17.80
C ARG A 288 8.14 4.56 -17.64
N VAL A 289 6.88 4.89 -17.94
CA VAL A 289 5.74 3.96 -17.74
C VAL A 289 4.89 3.81 -19.00
N ASP A 290 4.63 2.56 -19.37
CA ASP A 290 3.69 2.18 -20.42
C ASP A 290 2.52 1.40 -19.81
N ALA A 291 1.37 2.06 -19.71
CA ALA A 291 0.14 1.53 -19.15
C ALA A 291 -0.93 1.28 -20.22
N GLY A 292 -0.52 1.11 -21.49
CA GLY A 292 -1.40 1.22 -22.65
C GLY A 292 -1.88 2.66 -22.85
N ARG A 293 -3.01 2.86 -23.55
CA ARG A 293 -3.62 4.19 -23.73
C ARG A 293 -3.77 4.87 -22.35
N PRO A 294 -3.16 6.05 -22.12
CA PRO A 294 -3.13 6.66 -20.79
C PRO A 294 -4.50 6.98 -20.20
N LEU A 295 -5.52 7.21 -21.05
CA LEU A 295 -6.85 7.74 -20.71
C LEU A 295 -6.84 9.14 -20.10
N ASP A 296 -6.03 9.35 -19.07
CA ASP A 296 -5.76 10.64 -18.46
C ASP A 296 -4.30 10.67 -17.95
N PRO A 297 -3.40 11.43 -18.58
CA PRO A 297 -1.98 11.44 -18.23
C PRO A 297 -1.70 12.08 -16.87
N VAL A 298 -2.57 12.99 -16.39
CA VAL A 298 -2.39 13.63 -15.08
C VAL A 298 -2.67 12.62 -13.95
N VAL A 299 -3.74 11.82 -14.07
CA VAL A 299 -4.04 10.75 -13.12
C VAL A 299 -2.94 9.69 -13.17
N LEU A 300 -2.55 9.23 -14.37
CA LEU A 300 -1.49 8.22 -14.51
C LEU A 300 -0.18 8.68 -13.86
N ARG A 301 0.25 9.92 -14.14
CA ARG A 301 1.44 10.51 -13.50
C ARG A 301 1.32 10.56 -11.99
N SER A 302 0.16 10.98 -11.46
CA SER A 302 -0.06 11.04 -10.01
C SER A 302 0.05 9.66 -9.35
N TYR A 303 -0.48 8.60 -9.98
CA TYR A 303 -0.36 7.24 -9.47
C TYR A 303 1.06 6.66 -9.62
N ALA A 304 1.77 6.99 -10.69
CA ALA A 304 3.18 6.62 -10.85
C ALA A 304 4.06 7.26 -9.76
N ILE A 305 3.86 8.55 -9.45
CA ILE A 305 4.54 9.22 -8.33
C ILE A 305 4.22 8.55 -6.99
N GLY A 306 2.94 8.24 -6.75
CA GLY A 306 2.51 7.51 -5.54
C GLY A 306 3.19 6.16 -5.40
N ALA A 307 3.29 5.41 -6.51
CA ALA A 307 4.01 4.15 -6.57
C ALA A 307 5.51 4.31 -6.30
N ALA A 308 6.15 5.33 -6.88
CA ALA A 308 7.55 5.63 -6.61
C ALA A 308 7.80 5.95 -5.13
N HIS A 309 6.93 6.74 -4.50
CA HIS A 309 7.01 7.02 -3.05
C HIS A 309 6.87 5.76 -2.21
N MET A 310 5.86 4.93 -2.47
CA MET A 310 5.68 3.67 -1.73
C MET A 310 6.88 2.73 -1.92
N ALA A 311 7.42 2.63 -3.13
CA ALA A 311 8.57 1.77 -3.42
C ALA A 311 9.84 2.26 -2.72
N TRP A 312 10.19 3.53 -2.90
CA TRP A 312 11.31 4.16 -2.23
C TRP A 312 11.21 4.01 -0.72
N SER A 313 10.05 4.34 -0.15
CA SER A 313 9.79 4.24 1.29
C SER A 313 9.88 2.80 1.80
N TRP A 314 9.36 1.82 1.05
CA TRP A 314 9.47 0.40 1.41
C TRP A 314 10.93 -0.07 1.46
N VAL A 315 11.71 0.22 0.42
CA VAL A 315 13.11 -0.20 0.36
C VAL A 315 13.95 0.51 1.42
N THR A 316 13.67 1.79 1.67
CA THR A 316 14.58 2.64 2.46
C THR A 316 14.25 2.71 3.93
N SER A 317 13.01 2.57 4.39
CA SER A 317 12.71 2.87 5.80
C SER A 317 11.53 2.11 6.41
N GLU A 318 10.63 1.53 5.61
CA GLU A 318 9.45 0.88 6.18
C GLU A 318 9.73 -0.50 6.76
N SER A 319 9.30 -0.68 8.00
CA SER A 319 9.23 -1.97 8.68
C SER A 319 8.26 -1.87 9.85
N LEU A 320 7.72 -3.01 10.26
CA LEU A 320 7.05 -3.17 11.56
C LEU A 320 7.96 -3.90 12.52
N ALA A 321 8.03 -3.40 13.75
CA ALA A 321 8.65 -4.08 14.85
C ALA A 321 7.72 -5.20 15.36
N VAL A 322 7.99 -6.43 14.92
CA VAL A 322 7.29 -7.66 15.30
C VAL A 322 8.26 -8.56 16.06
N ASP A 323 7.88 -9.00 17.26
CA ASP A 323 8.74 -9.86 18.08
C ASP A 323 8.63 -11.35 17.72
N PRO A 324 9.46 -12.24 18.31
CA PRO A 324 9.42 -13.67 18.02
C PRO A 324 8.11 -14.38 18.38
N ASP A 325 7.28 -13.79 19.25
CA ASP A 325 5.96 -14.31 19.61
C ASP A 325 4.87 -13.81 18.63
N GLY A 326 5.23 -12.94 17.68
CA GLY A 326 4.36 -12.38 16.66
C GLY A 326 3.63 -11.11 17.09
N GLU A 327 3.98 -10.51 18.23
CA GLU A 327 3.35 -9.28 18.70
C GLU A 327 3.89 -8.06 17.95
N ILE A 328 2.97 -7.21 17.47
CA ILE A 328 3.33 -5.91 16.87
C ILE A 328 3.50 -4.85 17.96
N HIS A 329 4.66 -4.18 17.95
CA HIS A 329 5.00 -3.12 18.89
C HIS A 329 4.87 -1.69 18.33
N ASP A 330 4.73 -1.56 17.01
CA ASP A 330 4.52 -0.29 16.33
C ASP A 330 3.05 -0.09 15.97
N LEU A 331 2.34 0.71 16.75
CA LEU A 331 0.89 0.88 16.63
C LEU A 331 0.46 2.27 16.12
N THR A 332 1.43 3.13 15.80
CA THR A 332 1.16 4.50 15.35
C THR A 332 1.56 4.65 13.88
N ILE A 333 0.84 5.44 13.10
CA ILE A 333 1.19 5.61 11.69
C ILE A 333 2.60 6.18 11.46
N ARG A 334 3.13 6.92 12.44
CA ARG A 334 4.48 7.49 12.38
C ARG A 334 5.58 6.50 12.72
N SER A 335 5.26 5.33 13.26
CA SER A 335 6.25 4.30 13.57
C SER A 335 6.53 3.36 12.40
N PHE A 336 5.72 3.34 11.34
CA PHE A 336 5.90 2.42 10.21
C PHE A 336 7.06 2.77 9.27
N GLY A 337 7.80 3.85 9.55
CA GLY A 337 8.94 4.26 8.73
C GLY A 337 8.55 4.85 7.37
N ILE A 338 7.36 5.41 7.19
CA ILE A 338 6.97 6.03 5.90
C ILE A 338 7.80 7.30 5.66
N VAL A 339 8.45 7.38 4.49
CA VAL A 339 9.24 8.54 4.07
C VAL A 339 8.39 9.81 4.07
N ARG A 340 8.92 10.85 4.70
CA ARG A 340 8.23 12.13 4.88
C ARG A 340 8.33 12.97 3.61
N ALA A 341 7.44 13.95 3.49
CA ALA A 341 7.42 14.90 2.38
C ALA A 341 8.79 15.56 2.10
N ALA A 342 9.52 15.91 3.15
CA ALA A 342 10.80 16.61 3.04
C ALA A 342 11.97 15.68 2.65
N ASP A 343 11.79 14.38 2.84
CA ASP A 343 12.82 13.37 2.64
C ASP A 343 12.57 12.57 1.34
N MET A 344 11.45 12.83 0.65
CA MET A 344 11.11 12.18 -0.62
C MET A 344 11.95 12.78 -1.75
N PRO A 345 12.71 11.98 -2.51
CA PRO A 345 13.43 12.48 -3.68
C PRO A 345 12.48 13.01 -4.76
N PRO A 346 12.96 13.91 -5.64
CA PRO A 346 12.22 14.28 -6.84
C PRO A 346 11.89 13.05 -7.69
N VAL A 347 10.71 13.05 -8.31
CA VAL A 347 10.27 11.99 -9.23
C VAL A 347 9.91 12.59 -10.58
N GLU A 348 10.59 12.13 -11.62
CA GLU A 348 10.31 12.49 -13.00
C GLU A 348 9.60 11.32 -13.69
N VAL A 349 8.45 11.59 -14.32
CA VAL A 349 7.63 10.55 -14.95
C VAL A 349 7.45 10.86 -16.42
N GLU A 350 7.94 9.97 -17.27
CA GLU A 350 7.65 9.90 -18.69
C GLU A 350 6.54 8.85 -18.93
N ILE A 351 5.43 9.26 -19.54
CA ILE A 351 4.36 8.36 -19.95
C ILE A 351 4.57 7.99 -21.41
N VAL A 352 4.62 6.69 -21.70
CA VAL A 352 4.66 6.18 -23.06
C VAL A 352 3.28 6.36 -23.70
N ASP A 353 3.25 7.00 -24.86
CA ASP A 353 2.05 7.06 -25.69
C ASP A 353 1.88 5.72 -26.41
N SER A 354 0.95 4.91 -25.92
CA SER A 354 0.67 3.56 -26.43
C SER A 354 -0.78 3.47 -26.89
N ASP A 355 -1.01 2.73 -27.98
CA ASP A 355 -2.34 2.41 -28.50
C ASP A 355 -2.92 1.11 -27.92
N ARG A 356 -2.18 0.39 -27.07
CA ARG A 356 -2.67 -0.83 -26.39
C ARG A 356 -3.83 -0.53 -25.44
N ASP A 357 -4.59 -1.56 -25.10
CA ASP A 357 -5.66 -1.41 -24.11
C ASP A 357 -5.11 -0.91 -22.77
N PRO A 358 -5.81 0.03 -22.10
CA PRO A 358 -5.40 0.56 -20.81
C PRO A 358 -5.33 -0.53 -19.74
N VAL A 359 -4.19 -0.61 -19.06
CA VAL A 359 -3.91 -1.54 -17.96
C VAL A 359 -3.33 -0.80 -16.76
N ASN A 360 -3.24 -1.45 -15.59
CA ASN A 360 -2.57 -0.88 -14.41
C ASN A 360 -1.08 -0.63 -14.71
N GLY A 361 -0.63 0.62 -14.59
CA GLY A 361 0.77 0.99 -14.82
C GLY A 361 1.55 1.18 -13.53
N SER A 362 0.89 1.67 -12.47
CA SER A 362 1.59 2.06 -11.26
C SER A 362 2.16 0.89 -10.48
N ASP A 363 1.63 -0.33 -10.61
CA ASP A 363 2.22 -1.52 -9.99
C ASP A 363 3.55 -1.91 -10.65
N ALA A 364 3.69 -1.75 -11.97
CA ALA A 364 4.97 -1.91 -12.64
C ALA A 364 5.96 -0.84 -12.17
N VAL A 365 5.51 0.41 -12.02
CA VAL A 365 6.33 1.51 -11.46
C VAL A 365 6.79 1.19 -10.04
N PHE A 366 5.91 0.68 -9.18
CA PHE A 366 6.25 0.29 -7.82
C PHE A 366 7.37 -0.76 -7.80
N ALA A 367 7.29 -1.78 -8.66
CA ALA A 367 8.32 -2.80 -8.77
C ALA A 367 9.65 -2.28 -9.33
N ALA A 368 9.60 -1.53 -10.45
CA ALA A 368 10.79 -0.97 -11.09
C ALA A 368 11.53 0.01 -10.16
N VAL A 369 10.80 0.90 -9.49
CA VAL A 369 11.41 1.85 -8.53
C VAL A 369 11.98 1.13 -7.31
N ALA A 370 11.35 0.05 -6.82
CA ALA A 370 11.90 -0.73 -5.73
C ALA A 370 13.25 -1.38 -6.12
N ALA A 371 13.34 -1.93 -7.34
CA ALA A 371 14.59 -2.46 -7.88
C ALA A 371 15.66 -1.36 -8.02
N ALA A 372 15.30 -0.22 -8.63
CA ALA A 372 16.21 0.90 -8.82
C ALA A 372 16.72 1.51 -7.49
N ALA A 373 15.84 1.62 -6.48
CA ALA A 373 16.22 2.07 -5.15
C ALA A 373 17.19 1.08 -4.48
N TRP A 374 16.91 -0.22 -4.57
CA TRP A 374 17.79 -1.25 -4.01
C TRP A 374 19.17 -1.25 -4.69
N ARG A 375 19.20 -1.12 -6.01
CA ARG A 375 20.42 -0.97 -6.82
C ARG A 375 21.21 0.27 -6.43
N HIS A 376 20.54 1.41 -6.29
CA HIS A 376 21.16 2.68 -5.89
C HIS A 376 21.89 2.56 -4.55
N HIS A 377 21.35 1.78 -3.62
CA HIS A 377 21.98 1.50 -2.32
C HIS A 377 23.00 0.35 -2.33
N GLY A 378 23.31 -0.23 -3.51
CA GLY A 378 24.32 -1.28 -3.65
C GLY A 378 23.82 -2.69 -3.32
N HIS A 379 22.51 -2.94 -3.43
CA HIS A 379 21.87 -4.23 -3.16
C HIS A 379 22.15 -4.86 -1.78
N PRO A 380 22.04 -4.12 -0.66
CA PRO A 380 22.23 -4.70 0.67
C PRO A 380 21.22 -5.85 0.92
N PRO A 381 21.61 -6.91 1.64
CA PRO A 381 20.84 -8.14 1.70
C PRO A 381 19.60 -8.06 2.62
N VAL A 382 19.39 -6.93 3.29
CA VAL A 382 18.31 -6.73 4.26
C VAL A 382 17.65 -5.38 3.99
N TRP A 383 16.32 -5.39 3.93
CA TRP A 383 15.51 -4.16 3.93
C TRP A 383 14.86 -3.93 5.30
N PRO A 384 14.65 -2.67 5.71
CA PRO A 384 14.99 -1.44 4.98
C PRO A 384 16.50 -1.13 4.92
N VAL A 385 16.94 -0.45 3.87
CA VAL A 385 18.36 -0.18 3.56
C VAL A 385 18.90 1.12 4.18
N ALA A 386 18.02 1.98 4.67
CA ALA A 386 18.35 3.18 5.44
C ALA A 386 17.60 3.19 6.78
N PRO A 387 18.17 3.80 7.84
CA PRO A 387 17.59 3.74 9.19
C PRO A 387 16.44 4.71 9.48
#